data_AF-A0A7W0KZ64-F1
#
_entry.id   AF-A0A7W0KZ64-F1
#
_cell.length_a   1.000
_cell.length_b   1.000
_cell.length_c   1.000
_cell.angle_alpha   90.00
_cell.angle_beta   90.00
_cell.angle_gamma   90.00
#
_symmetry.space_group_name_H-M   'P 1'
#
loop_
_entity.id
_entity.type
_entity.pdbx_description
1 polymer ?
#
loop_
_entity_poly.entity_id
_entity_poly.type
_entity_poly.pdbx_seq_one_letter_code
_entity_poly.pdbx_strand_id
1 'polypeptide(L)'
;MRTRLPRWRRRMAQGFVVSVLAVQVGFAVNGYRDPHKFFAFQPFNESSTWRADIIRVTWDGDRVPIAEPWNGYEWNDLVGMAALRGPSRLRHAYMGVGATVDFLDDALDWVAINTPADGETRYLEATVTTYENTRGPTITVLRSVERPRP
;
A
#
# COMPACT_ATOMS: atom_id res chain seq x y z
N MET A 1 43.89 -12.93 35.84
CA MET A 1 43.07 -13.17 37.04
C MET A 1 41.61 -12.81 36.72
N ARG A 2 40.73 -13.78 36.40
CA ARG A 2 39.31 -13.50 36.10
C ARG A 2 38.57 -13.29 37.42
N THR A 3 38.25 -12.03 37.75
CA THR A 3 37.43 -11.66 38.89
C THR A 3 36.03 -12.26 38.73
N ARG A 4 35.70 -13.29 39.53
CA ARG A 4 34.33 -13.82 39.61
C ARG A 4 33.46 -12.74 40.24
N LEU A 5 32.61 -12.10 39.43
CA LEU A 5 31.64 -11.14 39.92
C LEU A 5 30.78 -11.79 41.05
N PRO A 6 30.52 -11.06 42.15
CA PRO A 6 29.72 -11.58 43.26
C PRO A 6 28.34 -12.08 42.80
N ARG A 7 27.91 -13.25 43.30
CA ARG A 7 26.63 -13.89 42.91
C ARG A 7 25.41 -12.97 43.10
N TRP A 8 25.46 -12.06 44.08
CA TRP A 8 24.38 -11.09 44.34
C TRP A 8 24.25 -10.04 43.24
N ARG A 9 25.37 -9.53 42.70
CA ARG A 9 25.38 -8.59 41.56
C ARG A 9 24.76 -9.22 40.32
N ARG A 10 25.05 -10.51 40.07
CA ARG A 10 24.44 -11.25 38.95
C ARG A 10 22.93 -11.39 39.12
N ARG A 11 22.45 -11.70 40.33
CA ARG A 11 21.00 -11.82 40.61
C ARG A 11 20.29 -10.48 40.48
N MET A 12 20.89 -9.38 40.95
CA MET A 12 20.32 -8.04 40.77
C MET A 12 20.27 -7.63 39.30
N ALA A 13 21.34 -7.87 38.55
CA ALA A 13 21.37 -7.58 37.12
C ALA A 13 20.31 -8.41 36.37
N GLN A 14 20.17 -9.70 36.69
CA GLN A 14 19.12 -10.56 36.12
C GLN A 14 17.73 -10.06 36.47
N GLY A 15 17.48 -9.70 37.73
CA GLY A 15 16.20 -9.14 38.15
C GLY A 15 15.85 -7.84 37.41
N PHE A 16 16.83 -6.93 37.29
CA PHE A 16 16.65 -5.69 36.55
C PHE A 16 16.31 -5.94 35.07
N VAL A 17 17.05 -6.82 34.39
CA VAL A 17 16.80 -7.18 32.98
C VAL A 17 15.40 -7.79 32.82
N VAL A 18 15.02 -8.72 33.70
CA VAL A 18 13.69 -9.34 33.65
C VAL A 18 12.59 -8.30 33.86
N SER A 19 12.75 -7.37 34.80
CA SER A 19 11.78 -6.30 35.02
C SER A 19 11.65 -5.37 33.82
N VAL A 20 12.77 -4.97 33.21
CA VAL A 20 12.76 -4.14 31.99
C VAL A 20 12.05 -4.86 30.84
N LEU A 21 12.35 -6.14 30.62
CA LEU A 21 11.69 -6.94 29.59
C LEU A 21 10.19 -7.09 29.86
N ALA A 22 9.79 -7.33 31.11
CA ALA A 22 8.38 -7.44 31.48
C ALA A 22 7.62 -6.13 31.22
N VAL A 23 8.23 -4.98 31.52
CA VAL A 23 7.67 -3.65 31.23
C VAL A 23 7.57 -3.42 29.71
N GLN A 24 8.61 -3.77 28.94
CA GLN A 24 8.58 -3.64 27.47
C GLN A 24 7.50 -4.52 26.85
N VAL A 25 7.35 -5.77 27.29
CA VAL A 25 6.26 -6.66 26.85
C VAL A 25 4.90 -6.11 27.25
N GLY A 26 4.77 -5.56 28.47
CA GLY A 26 3.56 -4.89 28.93
C GLY A 26 3.16 -3.71 28.03
N PHE A 27 4.11 -2.85 27.68
CA PHE A 27 3.88 -1.76 26.74
C PHE A 27 3.51 -2.24 25.34
N ALA A 28 4.17 -3.29 24.83
CA ALA A 28 3.83 -3.86 23.52
C ALA A 28 2.39 -4.42 23.49
N VAL A 29 2.03 -5.24 24.48
CA VAL A 29 0.68 -5.83 24.60
C VAL A 29 -0.38 -4.73 24.78
N ASN A 30 -0.09 -3.72 25.60
CA ASN A 30 -1.02 -2.60 25.79
C ASN A 30 -1.14 -1.73 24.54
N GLY A 31 -0.05 -1.54 23.80
CA GLY A 31 -0.02 -0.85 22.52
C GLY A 31 -0.92 -1.48 21.48
N TYR A 32 -1.11 -2.81 21.46
CA TYR A 32 -2.07 -3.46 20.56
C TYR A 32 -3.55 -3.24 20.94
N ARG A 33 -3.83 -2.79 22.17
CA ARG A 33 -5.19 -2.49 22.66
C ARG A 33 -5.54 -1.01 22.60
N ASP A 34 -4.55 -0.14 22.45
CA ASP A 34 -4.73 1.29 22.32
C ASP A 34 -5.21 1.66 20.90
N PRO A 35 -6.23 2.52 20.73
CA PRO A 35 -6.75 2.92 19.41
C PRO A 35 -5.68 3.56 18.51
N HIS A 36 -4.68 4.21 19.11
CA HIS A 36 -3.61 4.92 18.42
C HIS A 36 -2.32 4.10 18.32
N LYS A 37 -2.26 2.92 18.96
CA LYS A 37 -1.22 1.90 18.81
C LYS A 37 0.22 2.41 19.02
N PHE A 38 0.43 3.40 19.89
CA PHE A 38 1.72 4.08 20.12
C PHE A 38 2.90 3.15 20.48
N PHE A 39 2.62 1.98 21.07
CA PHE A 39 3.65 1.03 21.54
C PHE A 39 3.60 -0.33 20.85
N ALA A 40 2.72 -0.52 19.86
CA ALA A 40 2.76 -1.71 19.03
C ALA A 40 3.95 -1.62 18.07
N PHE A 41 4.57 -2.75 17.74
CA PHE A 41 5.45 -2.80 16.57
C PHE A 41 4.60 -2.52 15.33
N GLN A 42 4.59 -1.27 14.90
CA GLN A 42 4.07 -0.86 13.61
C GLN A 42 5.25 -0.78 12.66
N PRO A 43 5.49 -1.79 11.81
CA PRO A 43 6.52 -1.67 10.78
C PRO A 43 6.23 -0.50 9.83
N PHE A 44 4.99 0.01 9.81
CA PHE A 44 4.57 1.16 9.01
C PHE A 44 3.60 2.04 9.83
N ASN A 45 4.12 2.90 10.74
CA ASN A 45 3.35 4.06 11.23
C ASN A 45 3.33 5.16 10.16
N GLU A 46 3.06 4.76 8.93
CA GLU A 46 3.01 5.65 7.81
C GLU A 46 1.57 6.15 7.69
N SER A 47 1.34 7.41 8.06
CA SER A 47 0.13 8.14 7.69
C SER A 47 0.16 8.48 6.18
N SER A 48 0.58 7.51 5.37
CA SER A 48 0.68 7.65 3.94
C SER A 48 -0.66 7.36 3.31
N THR A 49 -1.02 8.17 2.32
CA THR A 49 -2.28 8.04 1.59
C THR A 49 -2.03 8.12 0.10
N TRP A 50 -2.95 7.53 -0.65
CA TRP A 50 -2.90 7.54 -2.10
C TRP A 50 -4.30 7.62 -2.71
N ARG A 51 -4.35 8.10 -3.94
CA ARG A 51 -5.47 7.96 -4.87
C ARG A 51 -4.91 7.81 -6.29
N ALA A 52 -5.67 7.21 -7.19
CA ALA A 52 -5.34 7.21 -8.60
C ALA A 52 -6.57 7.51 -9.46
N ASP A 53 -6.38 8.42 -10.41
CA ASP A 53 -7.33 8.71 -11.47
C ASP A 53 -6.91 7.90 -12.69
N ILE A 54 -7.72 6.90 -13.06
CA ILE A 54 -7.39 5.97 -14.15
C ILE A 54 -8.31 6.26 -15.34
N ILE A 55 -7.71 6.29 -16.53
CA ILE A 55 -8.38 6.47 -17.79
C ILE A 55 -7.99 5.37 -18.78
N ARG A 56 -8.89 5.07 -19.71
CA ARG A 56 -8.62 4.38 -20.96
C ARG A 56 -8.25 5.44 -21.99
N VAL A 57 -7.13 5.26 -22.68
CA VAL A 57 -6.81 6.04 -23.88
C VAL A 57 -7.13 5.18 -25.08
N THR A 58 -8.02 5.65 -25.96
CA THR A 58 -8.47 4.90 -27.15
C THR A 58 -7.49 5.05 -28.31
N TRP A 59 -7.67 4.21 -29.34
CA TRP A 59 -6.92 4.34 -30.60
C TRP A 59 -7.17 5.67 -31.33
N ASP A 60 -8.34 6.28 -31.13
CA ASP A 60 -8.72 7.58 -31.70
C ASP A 60 -8.20 8.76 -30.87
N GLY A 61 -7.58 8.49 -29.72
CA GLY A 61 -6.99 9.49 -28.84
C GLY A 61 -7.93 10.01 -27.74
N ASP A 62 -9.15 9.46 -27.65
CA ASP A 62 -10.07 9.81 -26.58
C ASP A 62 -9.56 9.31 -25.23
N ARG A 63 -9.87 10.08 -24.18
CA ARG A 63 -9.48 9.80 -22.80
C ARG A 63 -10.74 9.57 -21.97
N VAL A 64 -11.06 8.31 -21.72
CA VAL A 64 -12.32 7.88 -21.10
C VAL A 64 -12.05 7.38 -19.68
N PRO A 65 -12.66 7.93 -18.63
CA PRO A 65 -12.50 7.42 -17.26
C PRO A 65 -12.90 5.95 -17.13
N ILE A 66 -12.16 5.17 -16.32
CA ILE A 66 -12.55 3.78 -16.00
C ILE A 66 -13.84 3.68 -15.16
N ALA A 67 -14.39 4.81 -14.71
CA ALA A 67 -15.68 4.81 -14.04
C ALA A 67 -16.83 4.65 -15.05
N GLU A 68 -16.58 4.93 -16.32
CA GLU A 68 -17.54 4.70 -17.40
C GLU A 68 -17.49 3.22 -17.80
N PRO A 69 -18.65 2.56 -17.97
CA PRO A 69 -18.69 1.17 -18.41
C PRO A 69 -17.98 0.98 -19.76
N TRP A 70 -17.23 -0.11 -19.93
CA TRP A 70 -16.63 -0.45 -21.21
C TRP A 70 -16.79 -1.93 -21.54
N ASN A 71 -17.52 -2.26 -22.61
CA ASN A 71 -17.68 -3.64 -23.09
C ASN A 71 -18.06 -4.67 -21.99
N GLY A 72 -18.87 -4.24 -21.01
CA GLY A 72 -19.31 -5.08 -19.89
C GLY A 72 -18.28 -5.28 -18.76
N TYR A 73 -17.14 -4.58 -18.83
CA TYR A 73 -16.12 -4.60 -17.80
C TYR A 73 -16.27 -3.43 -16.83
N GLU A 74 -16.00 -3.71 -15.56
CA GLU A 74 -15.89 -2.72 -14.50
C GLU A 74 -14.58 -2.92 -13.73
N TRP A 75 -13.83 -1.85 -13.49
CA TRP A 75 -12.54 -1.92 -12.81
C TRP A 75 -12.59 -2.73 -11.51
N ASN A 76 -13.59 -2.48 -10.67
CA ASN A 76 -13.69 -3.09 -9.34
C ASN A 76 -13.91 -4.62 -9.38
N ASP A 77 -14.50 -5.11 -10.46
CA ASP A 77 -14.74 -6.54 -10.67
C ASP A 77 -13.49 -7.22 -11.24
N LEU A 78 -12.69 -6.49 -12.01
CA LEU A 78 -11.41 -6.96 -12.55
C LEU A 78 -10.33 -7.02 -11.48
N VAL A 79 -10.24 -6.01 -10.60
CA VAL A 79 -9.25 -6.01 -9.53
C VAL A 79 -9.76 -6.78 -8.31
N GLY A 80 -9.27 -8.01 -8.16
CA GLY A 80 -9.57 -8.87 -6.99
C GLY A 80 -9.04 -8.31 -5.67
N MET A 81 -8.08 -7.37 -5.71
CA MET A 81 -7.50 -6.77 -4.53
C MET A 81 -8.36 -5.60 -4.01
N ALA A 82 -8.91 -5.74 -2.80
CA ALA A 82 -9.73 -4.71 -2.17
C ALA A 82 -9.05 -3.34 -2.06
N ALA A 83 -7.71 -3.32 -1.91
CA ALA A 83 -6.94 -2.08 -1.84
C ALA A 83 -7.06 -1.24 -3.12
N LEU A 84 -7.17 -1.86 -4.30
CA LEU A 84 -7.21 -1.19 -5.60
C LEU A 84 -8.63 -0.82 -6.07
N ARG A 85 -9.67 -1.28 -5.37
CA ARG A 85 -11.08 -0.97 -5.72
C ARG A 85 -11.42 0.48 -5.43
N GLY A 86 -12.07 1.18 -6.34
CA GLY A 86 -12.42 2.60 -6.21
C GLY A 86 -11.21 3.54 -6.06
N PRO A 87 -10.22 3.48 -6.97
CA PRO A 87 -8.92 4.11 -6.79
C PRO A 87 -8.98 5.64 -6.71
N SER A 88 -10.04 6.28 -7.20
CA SER A 88 -10.24 7.74 -7.16
C SER A 88 -10.45 8.29 -5.74
N ARG A 89 -10.75 7.44 -4.76
CA ARG A 89 -10.92 7.85 -3.35
C ARG A 89 -9.58 7.81 -2.62
N LEU A 90 -9.21 8.95 -2.02
CA LEU A 90 -8.05 9.06 -1.14
C LEU A 90 -8.17 8.09 0.03
N ARG A 91 -7.14 7.25 0.24
CA ARG A 91 -7.14 6.20 1.25
C ARG A 91 -5.74 5.91 1.77
N HIS A 92 -5.64 5.20 2.88
CA HIS A 92 -4.36 4.76 3.41
C HIS A 92 -3.66 3.75 2.50
N ALA A 93 -2.36 3.93 2.34
CA ALA A 93 -1.47 2.96 1.71
C ALA A 93 -1.10 1.89 2.75
N TYR A 94 -2.02 0.98 3.07
CA TYR A 94 -1.86 -0.04 4.13
C TYR A 94 -0.63 -0.94 3.97
N MET A 95 -0.10 -1.06 2.76
CA MET A 95 1.09 -1.84 2.42
C MET A 95 2.33 -0.97 2.14
N GLY A 96 2.24 0.34 2.41
CA GLY A 96 3.23 1.33 1.99
C GLY A 96 2.95 1.89 0.59
N VAL A 97 3.45 3.10 0.32
CA VAL A 97 3.23 3.79 -0.97
C VAL A 97 3.85 3.02 -2.13
N GLY A 98 5.12 2.59 -2.01
CA GLY A 98 5.82 1.87 -3.07
C GLY A 98 5.07 0.62 -3.52
N ALA A 99 4.78 -0.29 -2.58
CA ALA A 99 4.04 -1.51 -2.90
C ALA A 99 2.65 -1.22 -3.50
N THR A 100 1.97 -0.16 -3.05
CA THR A 100 0.66 0.22 -3.60
C THR A 100 0.77 0.66 -5.06
N VAL A 101 1.80 1.44 -5.40
CA VAL A 101 2.08 1.89 -6.77
C VAL A 101 2.44 0.70 -7.65
N ASP A 102 3.31 -0.19 -7.17
CA ASP A 102 3.73 -1.39 -7.90
C ASP A 102 2.53 -2.32 -8.20
N PHE A 103 1.67 -2.58 -7.21
CA PHE A 103 0.46 -3.38 -7.44
C PHE A 103 -0.53 -2.73 -8.41
N LEU A 104 -0.59 -1.39 -8.42
CA LEU A 104 -1.44 -0.69 -9.36
C LEU A 104 -0.89 -0.82 -10.78
N ASP A 105 0.43 -0.69 -10.96
CA ASP A 105 1.09 -0.85 -12.26
C ASP A 105 0.84 -2.24 -12.86
N ASP A 106 1.10 -3.29 -12.06
CA ASP A 106 0.82 -4.68 -12.45
C ASP A 106 -0.67 -4.90 -12.78
N ALA A 107 -1.57 -4.26 -12.04
CA ALA A 107 -3.00 -4.38 -12.28
C ALA A 107 -3.42 -3.70 -13.59
N LEU A 108 -2.83 -2.56 -13.95
CA LEU A 108 -3.09 -1.89 -15.23
C LEU A 108 -2.70 -2.80 -16.40
N ASP A 109 -1.53 -3.43 -16.31
CA ASP A 109 -1.06 -4.40 -17.31
C ASP A 109 -1.95 -5.62 -17.39
N TRP A 110 -2.30 -6.19 -16.24
CA TRP A 110 -3.18 -7.35 -16.19
C TRP A 110 -4.54 -7.03 -16.82
N VAL A 111 -5.15 -5.88 -16.49
CA VAL A 111 -6.42 -5.46 -17.09
C VAL A 111 -6.27 -5.24 -18.60
N ALA A 112 -5.17 -4.64 -19.05
CA ALA A 112 -4.92 -4.44 -20.48
C ALA A 112 -4.88 -5.76 -21.25
N ILE A 113 -4.32 -6.81 -20.65
CA ILE A 113 -4.18 -8.15 -21.27
C ILE A 113 -5.48 -8.96 -21.16
N ASN A 114 -6.25 -8.81 -20.08
CA ASN A 114 -7.34 -9.73 -19.73
C ASN A 114 -8.76 -9.20 -20.04
N THR A 115 -8.88 -8.11 -20.81
CA THR A 115 -10.17 -7.62 -21.33
C THR A 115 -10.22 -7.68 -22.86
N PRO A 116 -10.22 -8.87 -23.48
CA PRO A 116 -10.12 -9.02 -24.94
C PRO A 116 -11.33 -8.50 -25.71
N ALA A 117 -12.50 -8.33 -25.07
CA ALA A 117 -13.67 -7.76 -25.72
C ALA A 117 -13.56 -6.23 -25.91
N ASP A 118 -12.56 -5.59 -25.31
CA ASP A 118 -12.31 -4.16 -25.46
C ASP A 118 -11.25 -3.87 -26.54
N GLY A 119 -11.75 -3.62 -27.75
CA GLY A 119 -10.95 -3.24 -28.92
C GLY A 119 -10.73 -1.73 -29.09
N GLU A 120 -11.39 -0.88 -28.31
CA GLU A 120 -11.27 0.57 -28.45
C GLU A 120 -10.05 1.11 -27.71
N THR A 121 -9.73 0.53 -26.56
CA THR A 121 -8.63 0.97 -25.70
C THR A 121 -7.27 0.60 -26.29
N ARG A 122 -6.38 1.58 -26.36
CA ARG A 122 -4.97 1.42 -26.70
C ARG A 122 -4.12 1.08 -25.47
N TYR A 123 -4.29 1.82 -24.37
CA TYR A 123 -3.67 1.54 -23.06
C TYR A 123 -4.48 2.19 -21.94
N LEU A 124 -4.24 1.76 -20.71
CA LEU A 124 -4.70 2.43 -19.50
C LEU A 124 -3.62 3.37 -18.99
N GLU A 125 -4.02 4.50 -18.44
CA GLU A 125 -3.12 5.46 -17.82
C GLU A 125 -3.67 5.85 -16.45
N ALA A 126 -2.82 5.80 -15.42
CA ALA A 126 -3.18 6.18 -14.07
C ALA A 126 -2.33 7.36 -13.61
N THR A 127 -2.99 8.45 -13.22
CA THR A 127 -2.33 9.54 -12.49
C THR A 127 -2.48 9.27 -11.00
N VAL A 128 -1.39 8.82 -10.39
CA VAL A 128 -1.33 8.46 -8.97
C VAL A 128 -0.87 9.67 -8.16
N THR A 129 -1.68 10.07 -7.19
CA THR A 129 -1.31 11.09 -6.20
C THR A 129 -1.03 10.41 -4.87
N THR A 130 0.17 10.59 -4.34
CA THR A 130 0.58 10.02 -3.05
C THR A 130 0.97 11.11 -2.06
N TYR A 131 0.76 10.82 -0.79
CA TYR A 131 1.23 11.60 0.34
C TYR A 131 1.95 10.64 1.27
N GLU A 132 3.25 10.85 1.49
CA GLU A 132 4.05 10.03 2.39
C GLU A 132 4.16 10.71 3.74
N ASN A 133 3.68 10.05 4.81
CA ASN A 133 3.67 10.65 6.15
C ASN A 133 3.09 12.07 6.16
N THR A 134 1.93 12.25 5.52
CA THR A 134 1.23 13.53 5.29
C THR A 134 2.00 14.60 4.51
N ARG A 135 3.17 14.29 3.94
CA ARG A 135 3.92 15.17 3.04
C ARG A 135 3.59 14.84 1.58
N GLY A 136 3.51 15.85 0.73
CA GLY A 136 3.15 15.71 -0.67
C GLY A 136 2.30 16.88 -1.17
N PRO A 137 1.69 16.76 -2.37
CA PRO A 137 1.57 15.54 -3.15
C PRO A 137 2.82 15.19 -3.97
N THR A 138 3.10 13.89 -4.11
CA THR A 138 3.92 13.36 -5.21
C THR A 138 2.98 12.81 -6.28
N ILE A 139 3.27 13.11 -7.55
CA ILE A 139 2.46 12.68 -8.69
C ILE A 139 3.30 11.72 -9.54
N THR A 140 2.77 10.52 -9.76
CA THR A 140 3.37 9.50 -10.63
C THR A 140 2.36 9.14 -11.71
N VAL A 141 2.79 9.11 -12.97
CA VAL A 141 1.96 8.62 -14.08
C VAL A 141 2.40 7.21 -14.41
N LEU A 142 1.47 6.27 -14.30
CA LEU A 142 1.63 4.88 -14.71
C LEU A 142 0.89 4.64 -16.01
N ARG A 143 1.40 3.73 -16.84
CA ARG A 143 0.79 3.36 -18.11
C ARG A 143 0.89 1.86 -18.29
N SER A 144 -0.24 1.23 -18.63
CA SER A 144 -0.23 -0.18 -18.98
C SER A 144 0.54 -0.45 -20.27
N VAL A 145 0.88 -1.70 -20.51
CA VAL A 145 1.24 -2.20 -21.83
C VAL A 145 0.23 -1.72 -22.89
N GLU A 146 0.76 -1.38 -24.06
CA GLU A 146 -0.04 -1.06 -25.22
C GLU A 146 -0.66 -2.33 -25.78
N ARG A 147 -1.97 -2.28 -26.05
CA ARG A 147 -2.69 -3.38 -26.67
C ARG A 147 -2.30 -3.51 -28.15
N PRO A 148 -2.34 -4.71 -28.73
CA PRO A 148 -2.31 -4.84 -30.18
C PRO A 148 -3.51 -4.14 -30.79
N ARG A 149 -3.30 -3.46 -31.91
CA ARG A 149 -4.41 -2.85 -32.66
C ARG A 149 -5.35 -3.97 -33.15
N PRO A 150 -6.68 -3.82 -32.97
CA PRO A 150 -7.66 -4.79 -33.47
C PRO A 150 -7.63 -4.94 -34.99
#